data_AF-F0LJ30-F1
#
_entry.id   AF-F0LJ30-F1
#
_cell.length_a   1.000
_cell.length_b   1.000
_cell.length_c   1.000
_cell.angle_alpha   90.00
_cell.angle_beta   90.00
_cell.angle_gamma   90.00
#
_symmetry.space_group_name_H-M   'P 1'
#
loop_
_entity.id
_entity.type
_entity.pdbx_description
1 polymer ?
#
loop_
_entity_poly.entity_id
_entity_poly.type
_entity_poly.pdbx_seq_one_letter_code
_entity_poly.pdbx_strand_id
1 'polypeptide(L)'
;MPIPTPSTVPAFRKKIESIQNEQPKKKKPKKKEFRLVYIKIETKESKTVGEAAKELEINFKGFSPARLIEPDETNLLLAVEKFLKNNPPRIYIVELTDGISRWFYVFPSVEKIKFEEKRAYRVFVVKKKDAVKEILRRIVSGEFSGRFKLDFLTLLQILIGFVPFIFAYMAGQNSLQDLFNYLLWAVAVISAIQGIKRGYKEKSWEE
;
A
#
# COMPACT_ATOMS: atom_id res chain seq x y z
N MET A 1 -66.21 24.84 -34.38
CA MET A 1 -64.98 24.83 -33.57
C MET A 1 -65.20 23.93 -32.35
N PRO A 2 -64.51 22.79 -32.22
CA PRO A 2 -64.43 22.04 -30.97
C PRO A 2 -63.18 22.44 -30.17
N ILE A 3 -63.37 22.73 -28.88
CA ILE A 3 -62.32 23.06 -27.90
C ILE A 3 -61.61 21.76 -27.51
N PRO A 4 -60.26 21.67 -27.57
CA PRO A 4 -59.55 20.48 -27.10
C PRO A 4 -59.47 20.48 -25.57
N THR A 5 -60.02 19.46 -24.93
CA THR A 5 -59.80 19.19 -23.50
C THR A 5 -58.36 18.72 -23.25
N PRO A 6 -57.70 19.16 -22.16
CA PRO A 6 -56.36 18.71 -21.82
C PRO A 6 -56.39 17.25 -21.39
N SER A 7 -55.56 16.43 -22.04
CA SER A 7 -55.32 15.04 -21.64
C SER A 7 -54.61 15.03 -20.28
N THR A 8 -55.40 14.86 -19.21
CA THR A 8 -54.88 14.80 -17.85
C THR A 8 -54.30 13.42 -17.63
N VAL A 9 -53.04 13.24 -17.97
CA VAL A 9 -52.29 12.04 -17.57
C VAL A 9 -52.18 12.09 -16.04
N PRO A 10 -52.70 11.09 -15.31
CA PRO A 10 -52.66 11.10 -13.86
C PRO A 10 -51.21 11.09 -13.37
N ALA A 11 -50.88 12.03 -12.49
CA ALA A 11 -49.54 12.22 -11.89
C ALA A 11 -48.97 10.94 -11.22
N PHE A 12 -49.86 9.99 -10.93
CA PHE A 12 -49.53 8.69 -10.37
C PHE A 12 -48.66 7.83 -11.30
N ARG A 13 -48.83 7.90 -12.63
CA ARG A 13 -48.01 7.12 -13.58
C ARG A 13 -46.55 7.58 -13.62
N LYS A 14 -46.30 8.89 -13.60
CA LYS A 14 -44.92 9.43 -13.53
C LYS A 14 -44.20 9.01 -12.25
N LYS A 15 -44.93 8.89 -11.13
CA LYS A 15 -44.34 8.48 -9.85
C LYS A 15 -43.94 7.01 -9.82
N ILE A 16 -44.69 6.13 -10.48
CA ILE A 16 -44.39 4.69 -10.53
C ILE A 16 -43.18 4.40 -11.44
N GLU A 17 -43.04 5.11 -12.57
CA GLU A 17 -41.85 5.00 -13.43
C GLU A 17 -40.58 5.53 -12.76
N SER A 18 -40.67 6.59 -11.93
CA SER A 18 -39.52 7.06 -11.15
C SER A 18 -39.11 6.08 -10.05
N ILE A 19 -40.05 5.30 -9.49
CA ILE A 19 -39.75 4.31 -8.45
C ILE A 19 -39.16 3.03 -9.05
N GLN A 20 -39.53 2.64 -10.28
CA GLN A 20 -38.95 1.48 -10.96
C GLN A 20 -37.55 1.74 -11.54
N ASN A 21 -37.18 3.00 -11.81
CA ASN A 21 -35.84 3.38 -12.25
C ASN A 21 -34.84 3.62 -11.09
N GLU A 22 -35.31 3.68 -9.84
CA GLU A 22 -34.45 3.62 -8.65
C GLU A 22 -34.30 2.18 -8.19
N GLN A 23 -33.80 1.30 -9.07
CA GLN A 23 -33.13 0.11 -8.56
C GLN A 23 -31.97 0.61 -7.68
N PRO A 24 -31.88 0.22 -6.39
CA PRO A 24 -30.69 0.51 -5.61
C PRO A 24 -29.55 -0.17 -6.35
N LYS A 25 -28.68 0.63 -7.00
CA LYS A 25 -27.44 0.14 -7.60
C LYS A 25 -26.84 -0.81 -6.58
N LYS A 26 -26.86 -2.12 -6.85
CA LYS A 26 -26.26 -3.13 -5.99
C LYS A 26 -24.87 -2.59 -5.66
N LYS A 27 -24.68 -2.12 -4.42
CA LYS A 27 -23.39 -1.59 -3.99
C LYS A 27 -22.46 -2.76 -4.20
N LYS A 28 -21.56 -2.64 -5.20
CA LYS A 28 -20.45 -3.58 -5.37
C LYS A 28 -19.88 -3.82 -3.97
N PRO A 29 -19.63 -5.07 -3.55
CA PRO A 29 -19.11 -5.33 -2.21
C PRO A 29 -17.94 -4.36 -2.02
N LYS A 30 -18.04 -3.47 -1.02
CA LYS A 30 -17.00 -2.48 -0.76
C LYS A 30 -15.72 -3.28 -0.69
N LYS A 31 -14.81 -3.09 -1.66
CA LYS A 31 -13.48 -3.70 -1.60
C LYS A 31 -12.98 -3.41 -0.19
N LYS A 32 -12.54 -4.45 0.51
CA LYS A 32 -12.01 -4.36 1.87
C LYS A 32 -10.72 -3.53 1.83
N GLU A 33 -10.88 -2.22 1.68
CA GLU A 33 -9.80 -1.25 1.74
C GLU A 33 -9.46 -1.11 3.21
N PHE A 34 -8.24 -1.52 3.58
CA PHE A 34 -7.69 -1.29 4.89
C PHE A 34 -6.46 -0.40 4.76
N ARG A 35 -6.13 0.32 5.83
CA ARG A 35 -4.95 1.19 5.87
C ARG A 35 -3.81 0.44 6.55
N LEU A 36 -2.65 0.44 5.92
CA LEU A 36 -1.41 0.00 6.54
C LEU A 36 -0.58 1.24 6.85
N VAL A 37 -0.28 1.48 8.12
CA VAL A 37 0.37 2.70 8.59
C VAL A 37 1.76 2.33 9.05
N TYR A 38 2.77 2.85 8.36
CA TYR A 38 4.17 2.68 8.73
C TYR A 38 4.66 3.93 9.47
N ILE A 39 5.34 3.69 10.60
CA ILE A 39 5.90 4.72 11.45
C ILE A 39 7.33 4.32 11.77
N LYS A 40 8.28 5.22 11.50
CA LYS A 40 9.67 5.05 11.91
C LYS A 40 9.95 5.98 13.09
N ILE A 41 10.40 5.41 14.19
CA ILE A 41 10.86 6.11 15.38
C ILE A 41 12.35 5.81 15.51
N GLU A 42 13.16 6.85 15.59
CA GLU A 42 14.56 6.69 15.93
C GLU A 42 14.80 6.98 17.40
N THR A 43 15.60 6.14 18.03
CA THR A 43 15.99 6.35 19.42
C THR A 43 16.93 7.54 19.50
N LYS A 44 16.89 8.22 20.65
CA LYS A 44 17.88 9.25 20.99
C LYS A 44 19.25 8.58 21.13
N GLU A 45 20.32 9.27 20.75
CA GLU A 45 21.70 8.73 20.71
C GLU A 45 22.17 8.11 22.05
N SER A 46 21.54 8.48 23.17
CA SER A 46 21.85 7.97 24.51
C SER A 46 21.05 6.75 24.96
N LYS A 47 20.09 6.26 24.17
CA LYS A 47 19.20 5.15 24.54
C LYS A 47 19.35 3.96 23.61
N THR A 48 19.43 2.78 24.20
CA THR A 48 19.36 1.52 23.45
C THR A 48 17.95 1.30 22.90
N VAL A 49 17.82 0.53 21.81
CA VAL A 49 16.51 0.14 21.26
C VAL A 49 15.66 -0.58 22.31
N GLY A 50 16.28 -1.40 23.17
CA GLY A 50 15.57 -2.11 24.24
C GLY A 50 14.97 -1.19 25.31
N GLU A 51 15.64 -0.10 25.66
CA GLU A 51 15.12 0.88 26.63
C GLU A 51 13.98 1.70 26.02
N ALA A 52 14.18 2.20 24.79
CA ALA A 52 13.14 2.91 24.06
C ALA A 52 11.92 2.01 23.77
N ALA A 53 12.14 0.72 23.53
CA ALA A 53 11.10 -0.28 23.38
C ALA A 53 10.23 -0.40 24.63
N LYS A 54 10.84 -0.46 25.83
CA LYS A 54 10.09 -0.50 27.09
C LYS A 54 9.20 0.73 27.26
N GLU A 55 9.73 1.92 26.96
CA GLU A 55 8.95 3.16 27.02
C GLU A 55 7.79 3.16 26.02
N LEU A 56 8.03 2.69 24.80
CA LEU A 56 7.01 2.58 23.76
C LEU A 56 5.94 1.53 24.11
N GLU A 57 6.33 0.39 24.67
CA GLU A 57 5.43 -0.70 25.08
C GLU A 57 4.46 -0.27 26.19
N ILE A 58 4.86 0.64 27.08
CA ILE A 58 3.96 1.23 28.08
C ILE A 58 2.81 2.00 27.42
N ASN A 59 3.06 2.64 26.27
CA ASN A 59 2.05 3.36 25.51
C ASN A 59 1.12 2.44 24.71
N PHE A 60 1.44 1.15 24.60
CA PHE A 60 0.60 0.14 23.96
C PHE A 60 -0.43 -0.50 24.90
N LYS A 61 -0.65 0.04 26.11
CA LYS A 61 -1.72 -0.43 27.01
C LYS A 61 -3.05 -0.50 26.27
N GLY A 62 -3.58 -1.73 26.10
CA GLY A 62 -4.82 -2.01 25.36
C GLY A 62 -4.63 -2.62 23.97
N PHE A 63 -3.39 -2.67 23.46
CA PHE A 63 -3.03 -3.37 22.23
C PHE A 63 -2.18 -4.61 22.55
N SER A 64 -2.27 -5.64 21.69
CA SER A 64 -1.42 -6.83 21.77
C SER A 64 -0.49 -6.88 20.55
N PRO A 65 0.58 -6.06 20.52
CA PRO A 65 1.47 -6.00 19.37
C PRO A 65 2.29 -7.27 19.21
N ALA A 66 2.41 -7.72 17.97
CA ALA A 66 3.42 -8.67 17.58
C ALA A 66 4.77 -7.94 17.51
N ARG A 67 5.67 -8.28 18.43
CA ARG A 67 7.04 -7.77 18.44
C ARG A 67 7.94 -8.67 17.61
N LEU A 68 8.69 -8.07 16.71
CA LEU A 68 9.65 -8.74 15.83
C LEU A 68 11.00 -8.01 15.93
N ILE A 69 12.08 -8.76 16.10
CA ILE A 69 13.44 -8.23 16.12
C ILE A 69 14.07 -8.58 14.78
N GLU A 70 14.55 -7.58 14.05
CA GLU A 70 15.16 -7.72 12.72
C GLU A 70 14.39 -8.66 11.77
N PRO A 71 13.07 -8.45 11.59
CA PRO A 71 12.28 -9.33 10.75
C PRO A 71 12.72 -9.28 9.29
N ASP A 72 12.73 -10.44 8.66
CA ASP A 72 12.70 -10.57 7.21
C ASP A 72 11.29 -10.30 6.65
N GLU A 73 11.18 -10.27 5.33
CA GLU A 73 9.90 -10.04 4.63
C GLU A 73 8.84 -11.06 5.06
N THR A 74 9.23 -12.32 5.24
CA THR A 74 8.34 -13.43 5.55
C THR A 74 7.73 -13.28 6.95
N ASN A 75 8.56 -13.04 7.97
CA ASN A 75 8.08 -12.92 9.35
C ASN A 75 7.18 -11.68 9.52
N LEU A 76 7.52 -10.57 8.88
CA LEU A 76 6.69 -9.38 8.91
C LEU A 76 5.34 -9.60 8.21
N LEU A 77 5.35 -10.30 7.07
CA LEU A 77 4.12 -10.65 6.36
C LEU A 77 3.21 -11.54 7.19
N LEU A 78 3.74 -12.59 7.81
CA LEU A 78 2.97 -13.48 8.68
C LEU A 78 2.31 -12.73 9.85
N ALA A 79 3.02 -11.78 10.46
CA ALA A 79 2.48 -10.96 11.53
C ALA A 79 1.31 -10.08 11.04
N VAL A 80 1.43 -9.46 9.87
CA VAL A 80 0.37 -8.64 9.27
C VAL A 80 -0.82 -9.51 8.86
N GLU A 81 -0.58 -10.65 8.22
CA GLU A 81 -1.63 -11.59 7.78
C GLU A 81 -2.46 -12.12 8.95
N LYS A 82 -1.81 -12.40 10.09
CA LYS A 82 -2.50 -12.79 11.33
C LYS A 82 -3.59 -11.78 11.70
N PHE A 83 -3.30 -10.48 11.61
CA PHE A 83 -4.26 -9.43 11.93
C PHE A 83 -5.26 -9.16 10.81
N LEU A 84 -4.88 -9.38 9.54
CA LEU A 84 -5.79 -9.22 8.40
C LEU A 84 -6.99 -10.16 8.43
N LYS A 85 -6.89 -11.33 9.09
CA LYS A 85 -8.02 -12.25 9.26
C LYS A 85 -9.26 -11.57 9.85
N ASN A 86 -9.05 -10.64 10.79
CA ASN A 86 -10.13 -9.91 11.48
C ASN A 86 -10.61 -8.65 10.71
N ASN A 87 -10.06 -8.39 9.52
CA ASN A 87 -10.36 -7.22 8.68
C ASN A 87 -10.35 -5.87 9.45
N PRO A 88 -9.27 -5.56 10.20
CA PRO A 88 -9.18 -4.29 10.90
C PRO A 88 -9.16 -3.13 9.90
N PRO A 89 -9.69 -1.95 10.26
CA PRO A 89 -9.64 -0.78 9.40
C PRO A 89 -8.19 -0.29 9.21
N ARG A 90 -7.33 -0.49 10.22
CA ARG A 90 -5.92 -0.08 10.21
C ARG A 90 -5.02 -1.14 10.83
N ILE A 91 -3.84 -1.30 10.26
CA ILE A 91 -2.72 -2.04 10.85
C ILE A 91 -1.54 -1.08 10.94
N TYR A 92 -1.00 -0.91 12.14
CA TYR A 92 0.20 -0.14 12.39
C TYR A 92 1.43 -1.05 12.35
N ILE A 93 2.48 -0.56 11.69
CA ILE A 93 3.82 -1.12 11.68
C ILE A 93 4.74 -0.03 12.21
N VAL A 94 5.17 -0.17 13.45
CA VAL A 94 6.08 0.77 14.10
C VAL A 94 7.47 0.17 14.09
N GLU A 95 8.38 0.79 13.36
CA GLU A 95 9.81 0.50 13.37
C GLU A 95 10.50 1.40 14.40
N LEU A 96 11.18 0.77 15.35
CA LEU A 96 12.06 1.42 16.31
C LEU A 96 13.50 1.05 15.95
N THR A 97 14.37 2.05 15.82
CA THR A 97 15.76 1.84 15.39
C THR A 97 16.71 2.83 16.06
N ASP A 98 17.90 2.37 16.42
CA ASP A 98 19.05 3.22 16.83
C ASP A 98 20.04 3.44 15.67
N GLY A 99 19.77 2.83 14.51
CA GLY A 99 20.62 2.87 13.32
C GLY A 99 21.40 1.57 13.10
N ILE A 100 21.56 0.78 14.17
CA ILE A 100 22.25 -0.51 14.20
C ILE A 100 21.23 -1.65 14.24
N SER A 101 20.33 -1.63 15.23
CA SER A 101 19.29 -2.63 15.46
C SER A 101 17.91 -2.11 15.04
N ARG A 102 17.05 -3.01 14.55
CA ARG A 102 15.68 -2.65 14.13
C ARG A 102 14.65 -3.56 14.81
N TRP A 103 13.74 -2.95 15.55
CA TRP A 103 12.63 -3.63 16.20
C TRP A 103 11.32 -3.18 15.55
N PHE A 104 10.40 -4.12 15.35
CA PHE A 104 9.12 -3.87 14.71
C PHE A 104 7.98 -4.29 15.62
N TYR A 105 6.97 -3.43 15.67
CA TYR A 105 5.72 -3.69 16.36
C TYR A 105 4.59 -3.65 15.34
N VAL A 106 3.85 -4.76 15.24
CA VAL A 106 2.70 -4.87 14.35
C VAL A 106 1.45 -5.06 15.17
N PHE A 107 0.43 -4.23 14.97
CA PHE A 107 -0.85 -4.38 15.65
C PHE A 107 -2.00 -3.73 14.87
N PRO A 108 -3.23 -4.26 15.01
CA PRO A 108 -4.41 -3.63 14.46
C PRO A 108 -4.89 -2.51 15.38
N SER A 109 -5.51 -1.47 14.82
CA SER A 109 -6.22 -0.47 15.61
C SER A 109 -7.47 0.01 14.88
N VAL A 110 -8.53 0.22 15.66
CA VAL A 110 -9.76 0.86 15.18
C VAL A 110 -9.59 2.38 15.18
N GLU A 111 -8.88 2.90 16.16
CA GLU A 111 -8.66 4.33 16.36
C GLU A 111 -7.32 4.79 15.77
N LYS A 112 -7.24 6.10 15.52
CA LYS A 112 -6.01 6.73 15.05
C LYS A 112 -5.09 6.98 16.24
N ILE A 113 -3.93 6.33 16.24
CA ILE A 113 -2.92 6.56 17.27
C ILE A 113 -2.02 7.73 16.84
N LYS A 114 -1.92 8.74 17.71
CA LYS A 114 -0.94 9.82 17.56
C LYS A 114 0.36 9.36 18.22
N PHE A 115 1.46 9.45 17.49
CA PHE A 115 2.81 9.33 18.06
C PHE A 115 3.46 10.71 17.94
N GLU A 116 4.10 11.16 19.01
CA GLU A 116 4.69 12.50 19.10
C GLU A 116 6.05 12.55 18.40
N GLU A 117 6.90 11.55 18.62
CA GLU A 117 8.21 11.43 17.97
C GLU A 117 8.11 10.49 16.75
N LYS A 118 8.26 11.05 15.53
CA LYS A 118 8.24 10.28 14.27
C LYS A 118 9.29 10.83 13.31
N ARG A 119 10.23 9.98 12.89
CA ARG A 119 11.16 10.32 11.80
C ARG A 119 10.54 10.08 10.42
N ALA A 120 9.73 9.04 10.29
CA ALA A 120 8.96 8.79 9.07
C ALA A 120 7.54 8.37 9.38
N TYR A 121 6.61 8.81 8.54
CA TYR A 121 5.20 8.45 8.61
C TYR A 121 4.67 8.23 7.19
N ARG A 122 4.05 7.07 6.97
CA ARG A 122 3.46 6.68 5.68
C ARG A 122 2.17 5.93 5.91
N VAL A 123 1.17 6.24 5.09
CA VAL A 123 -0.13 5.59 5.11
C VAL A 123 -0.37 4.97 3.74
N PHE A 124 -0.59 3.67 3.72
CA PHE A 124 -0.89 2.92 2.52
C PHE A 124 -2.36 2.49 2.54
N VAL A 125 -3.15 2.99 1.60
CA VAL A 125 -4.52 2.53 1.37
C VAL A 125 -4.45 1.32 0.46
N VAL A 126 -4.59 0.13 1.03
CA VAL A 126 -4.39 -1.14 0.32
C VAL A 126 -5.69 -1.59 -0.33
N LYS A 127 -5.66 -1.83 -1.65
CA LYS A 127 -6.81 -2.27 -2.45
C LYS A 127 -6.73 -3.73 -2.90
N LYS A 128 -5.54 -4.30 -2.92
CA LYS A 128 -5.24 -5.69 -3.29
C LYS A 128 -4.34 -6.31 -2.23
N LYS A 129 -4.53 -7.60 -1.94
CA LYS A 129 -3.67 -8.31 -0.96
C LYS A 129 -2.22 -8.37 -1.40
N ASP A 130 -1.96 -8.56 -2.69
CA ASP A 130 -0.58 -8.63 -3.23
C ASP A 130 0.23 -7.35 -2.98
N ALA A 131 -0.44 -6.20 -2.86
CA ALA A 131 0.21 -4.94 -2.54
C ALA A 131 0.80 -4.93 -1.12
N VAL A 132 0.26 -5.73 -0.20
CA VAL A 132 0.80 -5.84 1.17
C VAL A 132 2.23 -6.35 1.13
N LYS A 133 2.47 -7.44 0.40
CA LYS A 133 3.80 -8.04 0.28
C LYS A 133 4.83 -7.03 -0.23
N GLU A 134 4.48 -6.28 -1.26
CA GLU A 134 5.35 -5.24 -1.81
C GLU A 134 5.61 -4.12 -0.80
N ILE A 135 4.59 -3.61 -0.11
CA ILE A 135 4.76 -2.56 0.90
C ILE A 135 5.70 -3.05 2.02
N LEU A 136 5.50 -4.28 2.50
CA LEU A 136 6.34 -4.86 3.55
C LEU A 136 7.78 -5.07 3.09
N ARG A 137 7.98 -5.53 1.85
CA ARG A 137 9.31 -5.63 1.25
C ARG A 137 10.04 -4.28 1.24
N ARG A 138 9.34 -3.19 0.86
CA ARG A 138 9.90 -1.82 0.87
C ARG A 138 10.22 -1.31 2.29
N ILE A 139 9.45 -1.74 3.29
CA ILE A 139 9.71 -1.43 4.71
C ILE A 139 10.95 -2.18 5.20
N VAL A 140 11.02 -3.49 4.97
CA VAL A 140 12.15 -4.33 5.41
C VAL A 140 13.44 -3.93 4.71
N SER A 141 13.40 -3.63 3.41
CA SER A 141 14.57 -3.14 2.65
C SER A 141 15.09 -1.77 3.12
N GLY A 142 14.33 -1.08 3.97
CA GLY A 142 14.71 0.24 4.47
C GLY A 142 14.61 1.32 3.39
N GLU A 143 13.80 1.14 2.35
CA GLU A 143 13.60 2.16 1.31
C GLU A 143 13.10 3.48 1.91
N PHE A 144 12.27 3.39 2.96
CA PHE A 144 11.77 4.56 3.70
C PHE A 144 12.76 5.12 4.74
N SER A 145 13.94 4.50 4.90
CA SER A 145 14.98 4.93 5.84
C SER A 145 15.89 6.04 5.30
N GLY A 146 15.73 6.41 4.02
CA GLY A 146 16.52 7.47 3.38
C GLY A 146 17.90 7.03 2.85
N ARG A 147 18.29 5.75 3.02
CA ARG A 147 19.57 5.22 2.50
C ARG A 147 19.61 5.05 0.98
N PHE A 148 18.45 4.95 0.32
CA PHE A 148 18.35 4.87 -1.14
C PHE A 148 17.29 5.85 -1.65
N LYS A 149 17.73 6.89 -2.38
CA LYS A 149 16.84 7.89 -3.01
C LYS A 149 16.24 7.43 -4.34
N LEU A 150 16.72 6.31 -4.88
CA LEU A 150 16.16 5.66 -6.06
C LEU A 150 15.27 4.51 -5.58
N ASP A 151 13.96 4.66 -5.79
CA ASP A 151 12.96 3.59 -5.62
C ASP A 151 13.52 2.33 -6.32
N PHE A 152 13.70 1.23 -5.58
CA PHE A 152 14.32 0.00 -6.09
C PHE A 152 13.64 -0.48 -7.37
N LEU A 153 12.33 -0.27 -7.49
CA LEU A 153 11.57 -0.60 -8.69
C LEU A 153 11.97 0.28 -9.87
N THR A 154 12.34 1.54 -9.62
CA THR A 154 12.85 2.45 -10.66
C THR A 154 14.25 2.02 -11.10
N LEU A 155 15.12 1.63 -10.17
CA LEU A 155 16.44 1.09 -10.50
C LEU A 155 16.33 -0.21 -11.30
N LEU A 156 15.41 -1.10 -10.91
CA LEU A 156 15.11 -2.34 -11.63
C LEU A 156 14.52 -2.06 -13.01
N GLN A 157 13.64 -1.07 -13.15
CA GLN A 157 13.10 -0.65 -14.45
C GLN A 157 14.19 -0.10 -15.36
N ILE A 158 15.12 0.69 -14.82
CA ILE A 158 16.29 1.18 -15.56
C ILE A 158 17.14 -0.02 -16.01
N LEU A 159 17.47 -0.94 -15.11
CA LEU A 159 18.23 -2.15 -15.45
C LEU A 159 17.55 -2.98 -16.54
N ILE A 160 16.25 -3.27 -16.40
CA ILE A 160 15.49 -4.05 -17.40
C ILE A 160 15.42 -3.32 -18.74
N GLY A 161 15.30 -1.99 -18.75
CA GLY A 161 15.26 -1.20 -19.97
C GLY A 161 16.61 -1.00 -20.67
N PHE A 162 17.71 -0.91 -19.90
CA PHE A 162 19.04 -0.52 -20.42
C PHE A 162 20.00 -1.69 -20.62
N VAL A 163 19.93 -2.74 -19.81
CA VAL A 163 20.83 -3.90 -19.90
C VAL A 163 20.76 -4.59 -21.26
N PRO A 164 19.58 -4.81 -21.88
CA PRO A 164 19.50 -5.41 -23.21
C PRO A 164 20.18 -4.55 -24.29
N PHE A 165 20.14 -3.22 -24.18
CA PHE A 165 20.83 -2.31 -25.09
C PHE A 165 22.34 -2.35 -24.96
N ILE A 166 22.86 -2.44 -23.72
CA ILE A 166 24.29 -2.60 -23.47
C ILE A 166 24.80 -3.93 -24.03
N PHE A 167 24.07 -5.03 -23.80
CA PHE A 167 24.42 -6.33 -24.37
C PHE A 167 24.33 -6.33 -25.90
N ALA A 168 23.33 -5.68 -26.50
CA ALA A 168 23.23 -5.55 -27.95
C ALA A 168 24.37 -4.73 -28.55
N TYR A 169 24.80 -3.66 -27.87
CA TYR A 169 25.93 -2.84 -28.29
C TYR A 169 27.27 -3.60 -28.19
N MET A 170 27.48 -4.39 -27.14
CA MET A 170 28.71 -5.20 -26.98
C MET A 170 28.75 -6.43 -27.89
N ALA A 171 27.61 -7.06 -28.17
CA ALA A 171 27.54 -8.28 -28.98
C ALA A 171 27.62 -8.01 -30.49
N GLY A 172 27.40 -6.77 -30.95
CA GLY A 172 27.50 -6.37 -32.35
C GLY A 172 26.57 -7.10 -33.33
N GLN A 173 25.63 -7.94 -32.84
CA GLN A 173 24.93 -8.95 -33.65
C GLN A 173 23.49 -9.24 -33.22
N ASN A 174 22.74 -8.28 -32.66
CA ASN A 174 21.32 -8.52 -32.40
C ASN A 174 20.47 -8.05 -33.58
N SER A 175 19.63 -8.93 -34.11
CA SER A 175 18.66 -8.58 -35.15
C SER A 175 17.65 -7.57 -34.60
N LEU A 176 17.08 -6.72 -35.47
CA LEU A 176 16.00 -5.79 -35.09
C LEU A 176 14.83 -6.50 -34.39
N GLN A 177 14.61 -7.77 -34.71
CA GLN A 177 13.54 -8.59 -34.16
C GLN A 177 13.80 -9.01 -32.71
N ASP A 178 15.07 -9.29 -32.36
CA ASP A 178 15.46 -9.59 -30.98
C ASP A 178 15.32 -8.35 -30.09
N LEU A 179 15.75 -7.18 -30.59
CA LEU A 179 15.56 -5.90 -29.90
C LEU A 179 14.08 -5.59 -29.64
N PHE A 180 13.20 -5.86 -30.60
CA PHE A 180 11.75 -5.72 -30.43
C PHE A 180 11.17 -6.66 -29.38
N ASN A 181 11.61 -7.93 -29.37
CA ASN A 181 11.20 -8.90 -28.36
C ASN A 181 11.64 -8.47 -26.96
N TYR A 182 12.87 -7.99 -26.79
CA TYR A 182 13.33 -7.44 -25.51
C TYR A 182 12.50 -6.25 -25.06
N LEU A 183 12.15 -5.34 -25.98
CA LEU A 183 11.33 -4.18 -25.68
C LEU A 183 9.92 -4.60 -25.21
N LEU A 184 9.30 -5.57 -25.88
CA LEU A 184 8.00 -6.11 -25.52
C LEU A 184 8.01 -6.74 -24.11
N TRP A 185 9.02 -7.55 -23.81
CA TRP A 185 9.19 -8.13 -22.47
C TRP A 185 9.45 -7.06 -21.40
N ALA A 186 10.29 -6.06 -21.70
CA ALA A 186 10.53 -4.93 -20.80
C ALA A 186 9.23 -4.16 -20.50
N VAL A 187 8.43 -3.85 -21.53
CA VAL A 187 7.13 -3.18 -21.39
C VAL A 187 6.15 -4.04 -20.58
N ALA A 188 6.11 -5.36 -20.80
CA ALA A 188 5.27 -6.27 -20.02
C ALA A 188 5.67 -6.29 -18.54
N VAL A 189 6.96 -6.36 -18.23
CA VAL A 189 7.47 -6.33 -16.85
C VAL A 189 7.23 -4.96 -16.20
N ILE A 190 7.48 -3.86 -16.90
CA ILE A 190 7.15 -2.51 -16.43
C ILE A 190 5.65 -2.39 -16.14
N SER A 191 4.80 -2.91 -17.01
CA SER A 191 3.35 -2.90 -16.85
C SER A 191 2.89 -3.75 -15.67
N ALA A 192 3.51 -4.92 -15.43
CA ALA A 192 3.26 -5.74 -14.26
C ALA A 192 3.64 -5.01 -12.97
N ILE A 193 4.82 -4.39 -12.94
CA ILE A 193 5.30 -3.55 -11.84
C ILE A 193 4.35 -2.36 -11.58
N GLN A 194 3.91 -1.66 -12.63
CA GLN A 194 2.93 -0.58 -12.52
C GLN A 194 1.55 -1.09 -12.05
N GLY A 195 1.17 -2.31 -12.45
CA GLY A 195 -0.04 -2.99 -11.98
C GLY A 195 -0.05 -3.24 -10.47
N ILE A 196 1.12 -3.45 -9.88
CA ILE A 196 1.33 -3.57 -8.43
C ILE A 196 1.24 -2.17 -7.77
N LYS A 197 1.83 -1.12 -8.35
CA LYS A 197 1.64 0.28 -7.90
C LYS A 197 0.16 0.71 -7.93
N ARG A 198 -0.66 0.18 -8.83
CA ARG A 198 -2.14 0.39 -8.82
C ARG A 198 -2.86 -0.32 -7.66
N GLY A 199 -2.19 -1.22 -6.95
CA GLY A 199 -2.73 -2.03 -5.85
C GLY A 199 -2.84 -1.30 -4.51
N TYR A 200 -2.17 -0.15 -4.35
CA TYR A 200 -2.24 0.68 -3.15
C TYR A 200 -2.08 2.17 -3.48
N LYS A 201 -2.55 3.06 -2.59
CA LYS A 201 -2.23 4.49 -2.63
C LYS A 201 -1.37 4.84 -1.42
N GLU A 202 -0.23 5.47 -1.65
CA GLU A 202 0.64 6.00 -0.59
C GLU A 202 0.25 7.47 -0.29
N LYS A 203 0.14 7.80 1.00
CA LYS A 203 -0.04 9.17 1.51
C LYS A 203 0.99 9.44 2.61
N SER A 204 1.48 10.67 2.70
CA SER A 204 2.39 11.11 3.77
C SER A 204 1.66 11.59 5.04
N TRP A 205 0.33 11.69 5.01
CA TRP A 205 -0.50 12.02 6.16
C TRP A 205 -1.77 11.16 6.21
N GLU A 206 -2.39 11.10 7.39
CA GLU A 206 -3.66 10.40 7.60
C GLU A 206 -4.78 11.44 7.76
N GLU A 207 -5.66 11.54 6.77
CA GLU A 207 -7.00 12.18 6.89
C GLU A 207 -7.87 11.43 7.89
#